data_AF-R5LL36-F1
#
_entry.id   AF-R5LL36-F1
#
_cell.length_a   1.000
_cell.length_b   1.000
_cell.length_c   1.000
_cell.angle_alpha   90.00
_cell.angle_beta   90.00
_cell.angle_gamma   90.00
#
_symmetry.space_group_name_H-M   'P 1'
#
loop_
_entity.id
_entity.type
_entity.pdbx_description
1 polymer ?
#
loop_
_entity_poly.entity_id
_entity_poly.type
_entity_poly.pdbx_seq_one_letter_code
_entity_poly.pdbx_strand_id
1 'polypeptide(L)'
;MTREEILREVNRKLHILETTIEQPDEKLLFLREYLANNSFNRLEHLINVNQADTIKAYLAATTSLDLEEISPMISDFIILFKTEEIEDADLMELLGAITDQLIEDMQESIKNKNQGNILKALKNRLTPDFIAASSLALSNISLEHKKEVIALTKFMKKYMQSTLTDEEIVALNLKEISNEKIDNLADAFSLVIVVKTVRDGYFYARRTIQEVLEDESMRGIKSETQLKKILDRDLSKTIDYAAIRETFSKMVNYYNTKAKAIESRARIRNKAIQTYSEFLTYFTSAGLDEAITDYRRTVSKIPDENFKREILKYIYKYNLDYQMPIEELYNETLELDLDSYYPILGAYSIPRTEETVARLRTKYTPAEVKNLLGQLGEVGIEDENVLYQVLLVSNKEAIDTLCCLAKKEVISPEVLKNYPAIFNSDDIWYKNALTNINTVITAGLNPRYMSSSKIALFAPPEVVKENIHSLKEKELLSRIGKDTNIDFIGSLATNQVLTLATSAGYKKDIEEDIDLLNFEVVKWQRVYIMKEIDMPVASSELRSFLETKSFFIPDYKLEEYIFDSQGNEKPVQFTKKITTSTEKVEATTIDTAK
;
A
#
# COMPACT_ATOMS: atom_id res chain seq x y z
N MET A 1 0.79 11.67 3.79
CA MET A 1 1.69 12.83 3.84
C MET A 1 2.50 12.92 2.55
N THR A 2 2.85 14.13 2.10
CA THR A 2 3.83 14.36 1.02
C THR A 2 5.27 14.32 1.56
N ARG A 3 6.26 14.35 0.65
CA ARG A 3 7.69 14.40 1.01
C ARG A 3 8.00 15.62 1.87
N GLU A 4 7.51 16.79 1.45
CA GLU A 4 7.73 18.07 2.11
C GLU A 4 7.12 18.07 3.52
N GLU A 5 5.94 17.45 3.68
CA GLU A 5 5.31 17.31 4.99
C GLU A 5 6.11 16.41 5.93
N ILE A 6 6.68 15.31 5.41
CA ILE A 6 7.57 14.43 6.20
C ILE A 6 8.82 15.22 6.62
N LEU A 7 9.49 15.88 5.69
CA LEU A 7 10.69 16.67 5.99
C LEU A 7 10.40 17.80 6.99
N ARG A 8 9.26 18.49 6.85
CA ARG A 8 8.83 19.53 7.78
C ARG A 8 8.58 18.97 9.18
N GLU A 9 7.91 17.82 9.28
CA GLU A 9 7.62 17.20 10.58
C GLU A 9 8.89 16.67 11.27
N VAL A 10 9.85 16.11 10.52
CA VAL A 10 11.17 15.74 11.05
C VAL A 10 11.90 16.96 11.60
N ASN A 11 11.96 18.05 10.83
CA ASN A 11 12.60 19.30 11.26
C ASN A 11 11.91 19.89 12.50
N ARG A 12 10.57 19.85 12.55
CA ARG A 12 9.80 20.29 13.73
C ARG A 12 10.17 19.47 14.97
N LYS A 13 10.20 18.15 14.85
CA LYS A 13 10.56 17.25 15.96
C LYS A 13 12.01 17.44 16.40
N LEU A 14 12.95 17.59 15.45
CA LEU A 14 14.35 17.93 15.76
C LEU A 14 14.44 19.23 16.54
N HIS A 15 13.80 20.29 16.04
CA HIS A 15 13.81 21.59 16.71
C HIS A 15 13.25 21.51 18.14
N ILE A 16 12.14 20.80 18.35
CA ILE A 16 11.59 20.57 19.70
C ILE A 16 12.61 19.83 20.58
N LEU A 17 13.22 18.75 20.08
CA LEU A 17 14.19 17.97 20.86
C LEU A 17 15.47 18.76 21.18
N GLU A 18 15.94 19.59 20.26
CA GLU A 18 17.14 20.43 20.43
C GLU A 18 16.89 21.61 21.37
N THR A 19 15.68 22.18 21.37
CA THR A 19 15.29 23.30 22.24
C THR A 19 14.81 22.85 23.62
N THR A 20 14.33 21.62 23.77
CA THR A 20 13.90 21.06 25.06
C THR A 20 15.12 20.68 25.88
N ILE A 21 15.64 21.62 26.68
CA ILE A 21 16.69 21.38 27.66
C ILE A 21 16.04 21.09 29.01
N GLU A 22 16.10 19.83 29.47
CA GLU A 22 15.84 19.53 30.88
C GLU A 22 16.99 20.13 31.69
N GLN A 23 16.72 21.24 32.36
CA GLN A 23 17.63 21.77 33.37
C GLN A 23 17.32 21.12 34.72
N PRO A 24 18.36 20.82 35.52
CA PRO A 24 18.16 20.48 36.93
C PRO A 24 17.35 21.58 37.61
N ASP A 25 16.34 21.20 38.40
CA ASP A 25 15.63 22.15 39.25
C ASP A 25 16.58 22.75 40.31
N GLU A 26 16.19 23.90 40.88
CA GLU A 26 17.00 24.60 41.88
C GLU A 26 17.31 23.70 43.10
N LYS A 27 16.38 22.82 43.44
CA LYS A 27 16.49 21.84 44.52
C LYS A 27 17.63 20.86 44.27
N LEU A 28 17.73 20.31 43.06
CA LEU A 28 18.79 19.39 42.67
C LEU A 28 20.14 20.10 42.50
N LEU A 29 20.15 21.35 42.02
CA LEU A 29 21.36 22.18 41.96
C LEU A 29 21.93 22.45 43.35
N PHE A 30 21.06 22.87 44.28
CA PHE A 30 21.45 23.08 45.68
C PHE A 30 22.00 21.80 46.32
N LEU A 31 21.32 20.66 46.15
CA LEU A 31 21.80 19.38 46.66
C LEU A 31 23.15 18.98 46.05
N ARG A 32 23.37 19.23 44.76
CA ARG A 32 24.67 18.98 44.10
C ARG A 32 25.78 19.80 44.76
N GLU A 33 25.56 21.10 44.93
CA GLU A 33 26.54 21.99 45.55
C GLU A 33 26.79 21.63 47.02
N TYR A 34 25.72 21.34 47.76
CA TYR A 34 25.82 20.92 49.16
C TYR A 34 26.61 19.62 49.30
N LEU A 35 26.28 18.58 48.52
CA LEU A 35 26.97 17.28 48.57
C LEU A 35 28.41 17.35 48.05
N ALA A 36 28.72 18.28 47.15
CA ALA A 36 30.10 18.49 46.67
C ALA A 36 30.98 19.16 47.73
N ASN A 37 30.40 20.05 48.54
CA ASN A 37 31.13 20.86 49.52
C ASN A 37 31.15 20.25 50.94
N ASN A 38 30.27 19.29 51.24
CA ASN A 38 30.13 18.70 52.58
C ASN A 38 30.41 17.19 52.57
N SER A 39 31.21 16.72 53.54
CA SER A 39 31.49 15.30 53.74
C SER A 39 31.28 14.91 55.19
N PHE A 40 30.48 13.87 55.43
CA PHE A 40 30.20 13.35 56.78
C PHE A 40 31.09 12.16 57.16
N ASN A 41 32.15 11.92 56.38
CA ASN A 41 33.02 10.75 56.55
C ASN A 41 34.19 10.97 57.51
N ARG A 42 34.50 12.22 57.87
CA ARG A 42 35.60 12.57 58.79
C ARG A 42 35.22 13.75 59.67
N LEU A 43 35.72 13.75 60.90
CA LEU A 43 35.48 14.80 61.90
C LEU A 43 35.88 16.19 61.40
N GLU A 44 37.02 16.30 60.72
CA GLU A 44 37.54 17.54 60.13
C GLU A 44 36.59 18.22 59.13
N HIS A 45 35.80 17.42 58.40
CA HIS A 45 34.85 17.94 57.42
C HIS A 45 33.55 18.39 58.07
N LEU A 46 33.12 17.76 59.17
CA LEU A 46 31.90 18.09 59.91
C LEU A 46 31.96 19.49 60.55
N ILE A 47 33.15 19.94 60.99
CA ILE A 47 33.34 21.23 61.67
C ILE A 47 32.93 22.42 60.79
N ASN A 48 33.08 22.30 59.47
CA ASN A 48 32.81 23.38 58.52
C ASN A 48 31.41 23.30 57.88
N VAL A 49 30.61 22.29 58.25
CA VAL A 49 29.28 22.10 57.69
C VAL A 49 28.34 23.16 58.26
N ASN A 50 27.62 23.85 57.38
CA ASN A 50 26.56 24.77 57.80
C ASN A 50 25.33 23.98 58.26
N GLN A 51 24.96 24.18 59.53
CA GLN A 51 23.81 23.56 60.19
C GLN A 51 22.49 23.87 59.49
N ALA A 52 22.29 25.12 59.06
CA ALA A 52 21.10 25.55 58.33
C ALA A 52 20.99 24.86 56.97
N ASP A 53 22.11 24.82 56.23
CA ASP A 53 22.15 24.16 54.92
C ASP A 53 21.96 22.65 55.04
N THR A 54 22.34 22.05 56.17
CA THR A 54 22.15 20.61 56.46
C THR A 54 20.68 20.26 56.64
N ILE A 55 19.93 21.04 57.43
CA ILE A 55 18.47 20.85 57.53
C ILE A 55 17.83 21.07 56.17
N LYS A 56 18.23 22.15 55.48
CA LYS A 56 17.68 22.50 54.18
C LYS A 56 17.90 21.37 53.16
N ALA A 57 19.09 20.79 53.11
CA ALA A 57 19.43 19.67 52.23
C ALA A 57 18.66 18.41 52.60
N TYR A 58 18.55 18.10 53.89
CA TYR A 58 17.83 16.91 54.33
C TYR A 58 16.34 17.01 54.01
N LEU A 59 15.69 18.10 54.40
CA LEU A 59 14.26 18.33 54.12
C LEU A 59 13.99 18.41 52.62
N ALA A 60 14.90 18.99 51.83
CA ALA A 60 14.79 18.93 50.38
C ALA A 60 14.82 17.48 49.88
N ALA A 61 15.67 16.61 50.40
CA ALA A 61 15.73 15.22 49.94
C ALA A 61 14.56 14.35 50.41
N THR A 62 13.98 14.61 51.58
CA THR A 62 12.99 13.72 52.22
C THR A 62 11.56 14.24 52.18
N THR A 63 11.34 15.49 51.77
CA THR A 63 10.00 16.09 51.68
C THR A 63 9.69 16.62 50.28
N SER A 64 8.39 16.84 50.04
CA SER A 64 7.89 17.47 48.81
C SER A 64 8.13 18.97 48.74
N LEU A 65 8.63 19.59 49.82
CA LEU A 65 8.80 21.04 49.91
C LEU A 65 9.90 21.56 48.97
N ASP A 66 9.67 22.74 48.40
CA ASP A 66 10.67 23.46 47.62
C ASP A 66 11.59 24.33 48.49
N LEU A 67 12.73 24.75 47.94
CA LEU A 67 13.72 25.54 48.69
C LEU A 67 13.16 26.88 49.19
N GLU A 68 12.26 27.49 48.43
CA GLU A 68 11.56 28.73 48.79
C GLU A 68 10.63 28.55 49.99
N GLU A 69 10.09 27.34 50.19
CA GLU A 69 9.23 27.00 51.33
C GLU A 69 10.04 26.61 52.55
N ILE A 70 11.12 25.84 52.36
CA ILE A 70 11.99 25.38 53.44
C ILE A 70 12.75 26.55 54.09
N SER A 71 13.30 27.48 53.28
CA SER A 71 14.21 28.52 53.78
C SER A 71 13.56 29.45 54.84
N PRO A 72 12.32 29.94 54.64
CA PRO A 72 11.61 30.71 55.66
C PRO A 72 11.21 29.89 56.90
N MET A 73 10.99 28.57 56.77
CA MET A 73 10.68 27.72 57.92
C MET A 73 11.89 27.57 58.83
N ILE A 74 13.05 27.24 58.27
CA ILE A 74 14.28 27.04 59.05
C ILE A 74 14.83 28.35 59.63
N SER A 75 14.52 29.50 59.02
CA SER A 75 15.01 30.81 59.48
C SER A 75 14.61 31.15 60.93
N ASP A 76 13.40 30.76 61.33
CA ASP A 76 12.91 30.95 62.71
C ASP A 76 13.62 30.00 63.70
N PHE A 77 14.13 28.87 63.20
CA PHE A 77 14.75 27.82 63.99
C PHE A 77 16.28 27.99 64.12
N ILE A 78 16.97 28.60 63.14
CA ILE A 78 18.43 28.81 63.16
C ILE A 78 18.93 29.49 64.45
N ILE A 79 18.08 30.28 65.10
CA ILE A 79 18.37 30.94 66.38
C ILE A 79 18.62 29.91 67.50
N LEU A 80 17.94 28.76 67.48
CA LEU A 80 18.05 27.69 68.48
C LEU A 80 19.39 26.95 68.43
N PHE A 81 20.03 26.89 67.26
CA PHE A 81 21.37 26.29 67.15
C PHE A 81 22.49 27.23 67.59
N LYS A 82 22.17 28.50 67.87
CA LYS A 82 23.12 29.49 68.35
C LYS A 82 23.13 29.61 69.88
N THR A 83 22.18 29.02 70.59
CA THR A 83 22.12 29.01 72.06
C THR A 83 22.82 27.76 72.61
N GLU A 84 23.62 27.94 73.66
CA GLU A 84 24.38 26.85 74.32
C GLU A 84 23.56 26.10 75.39
N GLU A 85 22.33 26.53 75.66
CA GLU A 85 21.61 26.19 76.91
C GLU A 85 20.67 24.98 76.83
N ILE A 86 20.37 24.45 75.63
CA ILE A 86 19.46 23.29 75.46
C ILE A 86 20.25 22.02 75.10
N GLU A 87 20.07 20.97 75.89
CA GLU A 87 20.64 19.64 75.63
C GLU A 87 19.90 18.89 74.51
N ASP A 88 20.62 18.02 73.80
CA ASP A 88 20.11 17.29 72.63
C ASP A 88 18.96 16.34 72.97
N ALA A 89 18.99 15.72 74.15
CA ALA A 89 17.93 14.83 74.64
C ALA A 89 16.64 15.61 74.94
N ASP A 90 16.76 16.79 75.54
CA ASP A 90 15.63 17.68 75.83
C ASP A 90 14.96 18.15 74.54
N LEU A 91 15.75 18.44 73.49
CA LEU A 91 15.22 18.86 72.19
C LEU A 91 14.41 17.73 71.50
N MET A 92 14.86 16.49 71.60
CA MET A 92 14.16 15.33 71.01
C MET A 92 12.88 14.98 71.77
N GLU A 93 12.90 15.07 73.11
CA GLU A 93 11.70 14.91 73.94
C GLU A 93 10.68 16.02 73.66
N LEU A 94 11.15 17.25 73.53
CA LEU A 94 10.35 18.42 73.13
C LEU A 94 9.69 18.23 71.76
N LEU A 95 10.40 17.70 70.78
CA LEU A 95 9.86 17.41 69.44
C LEU A 95 8.72 16.41 69.50
N GLY A 96 8.87 15.32 70.27
CA GLY A 96 7.82 14.33 70.46
C GLY A 96 6.58 14.91 71.14
N ALA A 97 6.77 15.58 72.28
CA ALA A 97 5.68 16.14 73.08
C ALA A 97 4.87 17.21 72.33
N ILE A 98 5.56 18.14 71.63
CA ILE A 98 4.89 19.16 70.81
C ILE A 98 4.08 18.51 69.70
N THR A 99 4.55 17.40 69.13
CA THR A 99 3.84 16.78 68.02
C THR A 99 2.61 15.99 68.45
N ASP A 100 2.72 15.19 69.53
CA ASP A 100 1.55 14.49 70.07
C ASP A 100 0.43 15.49 70.39
N GLN A 101 0.77 16.64 70.98
CA GLN A 101 -0.20 17.71 71.24
C GLN A 101 -0.77 18.32 69.94
N LEU A 102 0.06 18.59 68.93
CA LEU A 102 -0.43 19.09 67.64
C LEU A 102 -1.38 18.10 66.95
N ILE A 103 -1.10 16.79 67.03
CA ILE A 103 -1.93 15.73 66.45
C ILE A 103 -3.27 15.64 67.18
N GLU A 104 -3.25 15.65 68.52
CA GLU A 104 -4.48 15.64 69.33
C GLU A 104 -5.38 16.83 68.99
N ASP A 105 -4.79 18.02 68.88
CA ASP A 105 -5.51 19.25 68.50
C ASP A 105 -6.08 19.17 67.07
N MET A 106 -5.31 18.62 66.12
CA MET A 106 -5.77 18.39 64.75
C MET A 106 -6.97 17.44 64.73
N GLN A 107 -6.88 16.31 65.44
CA GLN A 107 -7.94 15.30 65.52
C GLN A 107 -9.20 15.85 66.20
N GLU A 108 -9.05 16.63 67.28
CA GLU A 108 -10.17 17.29 67.94
C GLU A 108 -10.84 18.33 67.02
N SER A 109 -10.04 19.09 66.26
CA SER A 109 -10.55 20.06 65.29
C SER A 109 -11.32 19.40 64.14
N ILE A 110 -10.88 18.22 63.67
CA ILE A 110 -11.56 17.45 62.62
C ILE A 110 -12.89 16.89 63.13
N LYS A 111 -12.93 16.37 64.37
CA LYS A 111 -14.17 15.88 65.00
C LYS A 111 -15.22 16.98 65.17
N ASN A 112 -14.81 18.24 65.33
CA ASN A 112 -15.66 19.35 65.75
C ASN A 112 -16.19 20.28 64.63
N LYS A 113 -15.92 20.07 63.33
CA LYS A 113 -16.48 20.95 62.26
C LYS A 113 -16.80 20.28 60.92
N ASN A 114 -17.92 20.73 60.32
CA ASN A 114 -18.26 20.55 58.90
C ASN A 114 -17.13 21.10 58.00
N GLN A 115 -16.81 20.34 56.96
CA GLN A 115 -15.63 20.29 56.07
C GLN A 115 -15.09 21.61 55.44
N GLY A 116 -15.57 22.80 55.79
CA GLY A 116 -15.29 24.02 55.02
C GLY A 116 -14.05 24.84 55.40
N ASN A 117 -13.39 24.62 56.54
CA ASN A 117 -12.21 25.44 56.90
C ASN A 117 -11.33 24.84 58.03
N ILE A 118 -10.93 23.59 57.88
CA ILE A 118 -10.04 22.88 58.82
C ILE A 118 -8.69 23.62 58.95
N LEU A 119 -8.13 24.10 57.83
CA LEU A 119 -6.88 24.87 57.79
C LEU A 119 -6.98 26.22 58.53
N LYS A 120 -8.13 26.90 58.46
CA LYS A 120 -8.39 28.17 59.15
C LYS A 120 -8.70 27.97 60.64
N ALA A 121 -9.30 26.84 61.00
CA ALA A 121 -9.48 26.42 62.40
C ALA A 121 -8.14 26.08 63.05
N LEU A 122 -7.25 25.35 62.35
CA LEU A 122 -5.87 25.11 62.73
C LEU A 122 -5.10 26.42 62.92
N LYS A 123 -5.19 27.36 61.97
CA LYS A 123 -4.56 28.68 62.11
C LYS A 123 -5.07 29.49 63.32
N ASN A 124 -6.35 29.36 63.68
CA ASN A 124 -7.02 30.17 64.71
C ASN A 124 -6.97 29.63 66.15
N ARG A 125 -6.82 28.31 66.38
CA ARG A 125 -6.70 27.73 67.74
C ARG A 125 -5.28 27.74 68.32
N LEU A 126 -4.29 28.11 67.50
CA LEU A 126 -2.90 28.27 67.91
C LEU A 126 -2.66 29.67 68.52
N THR A 127 -3.50 30.03 69.48
CA THR A 127 -3.37 31.16 70.39
C THR A 127 -2.48 30.78 71.59
N PRO A 128 -2.03 31.74 72.41
CA PRO A 128 -1.21 31.53 73.61
C PRO A 128 -1.61 30.36 74.53
N ASP A 129 -2.86 29.90 74.49
CA ASP A 129 -3.35 28.73 75.23
C ASP A 129 -2.66 27.41 74.80
N PHE A 130 -2.23 27.27 73.54
CA PHE A 130 -1.42 26.14 73.07
C PHE A 130 -0.02 26.12 73.71
N ILE A 131 0.57 27.32 73.85
CA ILE A 131 1.85 27.52 74.54
C ILE A 131 1.67 27.16 76.02
N ALA A 132 0.52 27.47 76.62
CA ALA A 132 0.19 27.13 78.01
C ALA A 132 -0.05 25.62 78.23
N ALA A 133 -0.70 24.92 77.31
CA ALA A 133 -0.92 23.47 77.38
C ALA A 133 0.38 22.67 77.16
N SER A 134 1.20 23.08 76.19
CA SER A 134 2.53 22.51 75.99
C SER A 134 3.43 22.75 77.21
N SER A 135 3.38 23.93 77.83
CA SER A 135 4.13 24.21 79.07
C SER A 135 3.57 23.52 80.33
N LEU A 136 2.33 23.04 80.31
CA LEU A 136 1.75 22.17 81.36
C LEU A 136 2.17 20.70 81.20
N ALA A 137 2.22 20.19 79.96
CA ALA A 137 2.77 18.85 79.67
C ALA A 137 4.29 18.79 79.96
N LEU A 138 5.01 19.89 79.72
CA LEU A 138 6.44 20.06 79.94
C LEU A 138 6.79 20.52 81.37
N SER A 139 6.05 20.08 82.39
CA SER A 139 6.20 20.51 83.79
C SER A 139 7.60 20.34 84.42
N ASN A 140 8.57 19.75 83.69
CA ASN A 140 9.98 19.63 84.06
C ASN A 140 10.94 20.58 83.30
N ILE A 141 10.49 21.32 82.29
CA ILE A 141 11.34 22.30 81.59
C ILE A 141 11.30 23.60 82.38
N SER A 142 12.45 24.04 82.89
CA SER A 142 12.54 25.28 83.66
C SER A 142 11.99 26.46 82.86
N LEU A 143 11.50 27.50 83.55
CA LEU A 143 10.99 28.73 82.94
C LEU A 143 11.99 29.43 81.98
N GLU A 144 13.24 28.98 81.95
CA GLU A 144 14.39 29.56 81.26
C GLU A 144 14.38 29.28 79.75
N HIS A 145 13.85 28.14 79.29
CA HIS A 145 13.84 27.76 77.85
C HIS A 145 12.56 28.13 77.09
N LYS A 146 11.81 29.11 77.59
CA LYS A 146 10.49 29.49 77.06
C LYS A 146 10.53 30.01 75.61
N LYS A 147 11.58 30.73 75.21
CA LYS A 147 11.66 31.33 73.86
C LYS A 147 11.90 30.24 72.81
N GLU A 148 12.64 29.23 73.20
CA GLU A 148 13.10 28.12 72.39
C GLU A 148 11.95 27.15 72.11
N VAL A 149 11.16 26.83 73.13
CA VAL A 149 9.91 26.07 72.99
C VAL A 149 8.93 26.79 72.05
N ILE A 150 8.82 28.13 72.16
CA ILE A 150 7.96 28.93 71.27
C ILE A 150 8.46 28.89 69.81
N ALA A 151 9.77 28.99 69.60
CA ALA A 151 10.37 28.93 68.27
C ALA A 151 10.20 27.54 67.63
N LEU A 152 10.47 26.47 68.37
CA LEU A 152 10.27 25.08 67.94
C LEU A 152 8.80 24.80 67.62
N THR A 153 7.87 25.24 68.48
CA THR A 153 6.43 25.10 68.25
C THR A 153 5.98 25.79 66.95
N LYS A 154 6.47 27.01 66.69
CA LYS A 154 6.15 27.75 65.45
C LYS A 154 6.69 27.03 64.22
N PHE A 155 7.90 26.48 64.31
CA PHE A 155 8.52 25.70 63.24
C PHE A 155 7.74 24.42 62.95
N MET A 156 7.49 23.59 63.97
CA MET A 156 6.72 22.33 63.86
C MET A 156 5.35 22.57 63.21
N LYS A 157 4.65 23.61 63.65
CA LYS A 157 3.38 24.02 63.05
C LYS A 157 3.51 24.31 61.57
N LYS A 158 4.47 25.16 61.16
CA LYS A 158 4.67 25.52 59.74
C LYS A 158 5.01 24.28 58.91
N TYR A 159 5.90 23.44 59.41
CA TYR A 159 6.30 22.20 58.77
C TYR A 159 5.11 21.24 58.56
N MET A 160 4.33 20.97 59.60
CA MET A 160 3.15 20.10 59.51
C MET A 160 2.08 20.67 58.57
N GLN A 161 1.87 21.99 58.57
CA GLN A 161 0.93 22.66 57.66
C GLN A 161 1.32 22.57 56.18
N SER A 162 2.62 22.55 55.90
CA SER A 162 3.11 22.52 54.51
C SER A 162 3.35 21.11 53.99
N THR A 163 3.47 20.12 54.87
CA THR A 163 3.77 18.73 54.47
C THR A 163 2.56 17.79 54.47
N LEU A 164 1.50 18.12 55.22
CA LEU A 164 0.26 17.35 55.20
C LEU A 164 -0.69 17.84 54.11
N THR A 165 -1.21 16.91 53.32
CA THR A 165 -2.24 17.18 52.31
C THR A 165 -3.65 17.24 52.91
N ASP A 166 -4.58 17.89 52.22
CA ASP A 166 -5.98 17.96 52.65
C ASP A 166 -6.63 16.57 52.80
N GLU A 167 -6.21 15.59 51.99
CA GLU A 167 -6.67 14.20 52.06
C GLU A 167 -6.12 13.47 53.29
N GLU A 168 -4.82 13.63 53.59
CA GLU A 168 -4.19 13.08 54.79
C GLU A 168 -4.78 13.69 56.07
N ILE A 169 -5.14 14.97 56.03
CA ILE A 169 -5.80 15.67 57.14
C ILE A 169 -7.19 15.08 57.42
N VAL A 170 -7.87 14.51 56.42
CA VAL A 170 -9.20 13.91 56.57
C VAL A 170 -9.13 12.41 56.89
N ALA A 171 -7.95 11.79 56.78
CA ALA A 171 -7.76 10.35 56.97
C ALA A 171 -7.80 9.92 58.45
N LEU A 172 -8.25 8.68 58.69
CA LEU A 172 -8.36 8.09 60.04
C LEU A 172 -6.99 7.75 60.69
N ASN A 173 -5.91 7.63 59.91
CA ASN A 173 -4.57 7.23 60.37
C ASN A 173 -3.55 8.39 60.42
N LEU A 174 -4.02 9.61 60.65
CA LEU A 174 -3.20 10.82 60.82
C LEU A 174 -1.95 10.64 61.69
N LYS A 175 -2.03 9.83 62.75
CA LYS A 175 -0.92 9.61 63.69
C LYS A 175 0.27 8.90 63.04
N GLU A 176 0.02 7.89 62.21
CA GLU A 176 1.08 7.12 61.53
C GLU A 176 1.79 7.97 60.46
N ILE A 177 1.03 8.70 59.65
CA ILE A 177 1.54 9.61 58.62
C ILE A 177 2.33 10.77 59.25
N SER A 178 1.83 11.31 60.36
CA SER A 178 2.52 12.38 61.10
C SER A 178 3.82 11.88 61.71
N ASN A 179 3.83 10.67 62.29
CA ASN A 179 5.04 10.06 62.84
C ASN A 179 6.13 9.92 61.78
N GLU A 180 5.81 9.50 60.56
CA GLU A 180 6.80 9.45 59.47
C GLU A 180 7.39 10.84 59.14
N LYS A 181 6.56 11.90 59.17
CA LYS A 181 7.05 13.28 58.94
C LYS A 181 7.91 13.79 60.11
N ILE A 182 7.60 13.39 61.35
CA ILE A 182 8.39 13.68 62.54
C ILE A 182 9.71 12.94 62.47
N ASP A 183 9.72 11.67 62.11
CA ASP A 183 10.95 10.86 62.02
C ASP A 183 11.92 11.50 61.03
N ASN A 184 11.42 11.94 59.87
CA ASN A 184 12.23 12.73 58.92
C ASN A 184 12.78 14.02 59.55
N LEU A 185 12.00 14.70 60.36
CA LEU A 185 12.44 15.93 60.97
C LEU A 185 13.43 15.69 62.14
N ALA A 186 13.20 14.68 62.95
CA ALA A 186 14.05 14.19 64.02
C ALA A 186 15.40 13.73 63.48
N ASP A 187 15.42 13.06 62.32
CA ASP A 187 16.62 12.72 61.56
C ASP A 187 17.40 13.98 61.14
N ALA A 188 16.70 14.99 60.62
CA ALA A 188 17.31 16.27 60.23
C ALA A 188 17.95 16.97 61.44
N PHE A 189 17.26 16.97 62.59
CA PHE A 189 17.76 17.53 63.84
C PHE A 189 18.96 16.77 64.38
N SER A 190 18.90 15.45 64.36
CA SER A 190 19.99 14.56 64.79
C SER A 190 21.28 14.85 64.01
N LEU A 191 21.20 15.08 62.69
CA LEU A 191 22.35 15.49 61.89
C LEU A 191 22.95 16.82 62.33
N VAL A 192 22.11 17.81 62.63
CA VAL A 192 22.58 19.14 63.04
C VAL A 192 23.18 19.14 64.43
N ILE A 193 22.55 18.41 65.34
CA ILE A 193 23.04 18.17 66.70
C ILE A 193 24.45 17.61 66.62
N VAL A 194 24.67 16.57 65.82
CA VAL A 194 26.01 16.00 65.69
C VAL A 194 27.00 17.00 65.09
N VAL A 195 26.61 17.75 64.05
CA VAL A 195 27.47 18.83 63.51
C VAL A 195 27.81 19.86 64.58
N LYS A 196 26.85 20.24 65.44
CA LYS A 196 27.03 21.17 66.55
C LYS A 196 28.02 20.62 67.58
N THR A 197 27.77 19.42 68.09
CA THR A 197 28.57 18.76 69.14
C THR A 197 30.02 18.55 68.68
N VAL A 198 30.22 18.17 67.41
CA VAL A 198 31.56 18.05 66.83
C VAL A 198 32.26 19.40 66.73
N ARG A 199 31.55 20.42 66.25
CA ARG A 199 32.10 21.77 66.06
C ARG A 199 32.46 22.41 67.41
N ASP A 200 31.56 22.35 68.38
CA ASP A 200 31.72 22.98 69.68
C ASP A 200 32.76 22.24 70.52
N GLY A 201 32.77 20.89 70.47
CA GLY A 201 33.82 20.06 71.08
C GLY A 201 35.20 20.33 70.46
N TYR A 202 35.29 20.50 69.14
CA TYR A 202 36.51 20.90 68.47
C TYR A 202 37.00 22.29 68.90
N PHE A 203 36.10 23.28 68.97
CA PHE A 203 36.49 24.64 69.39
C PHE A 203 36.88 24.73 70.86
N TYR A 204 36.13 24.08 71.75
CA TYR A 204 36.46 23.97 73.16
C TYR A 204 37.86 23.39 73.32
N ALA A 205 38.13 22.26 72.67
CA ALA A 205 39.40 21.61 72.83
C ALA A 205 40.54 22.31 72.09
N ARG A 206 40.28 23.01 70.98
CA ARG A 206 41.26 23.92 70.38
C ARG A 206 41.65 25.03 71.35
N ARG A 207 40.68 25.60 72.07
CA ARG A 207 40.92 26.59 73.12
C ARG A 207 41.68 25.98 74.29
N THR A 208 41.32 24.80 74.78
CA THR A 208 42.05 24.12 75.85
C THR A 208 43.46 23.76 75.43
N ILE A 209 43.68 23.28 74.20
CA ILE A 209 45.01 23.01 73.65
C ILE A 209 45.81 24.31 73.58
N GLN A 210 45.18 25.42 73.18
CA GLN A 210 45.85 26.72 73.12
C GLN A 210 46.21 27.26 74.52
N GLU A 211 45.31 27.15 75.50
CA GLU A 211 45.55 27.49 76.90
C GLU A 211 46.66 26.62 77.50
N VAL A 212 46.66 25.30 77.22
CA VAL A 212 47.71 24.37 77.65
C VAL A 212 49.04 24.63 76.94
N LEU A 213 49.05 24.99 75.65
CA LEU A 213 50.27 25.37 74.93
C LEU A 213 50.84 26.70 75.40
N GLU A 214 49.99 27.66 75.78
CA GLU A 214 50.41 28.92 76.41
C GLU A 214 51.04 28.65 77.79
N ASP A 215 50.46 27.76 78.59
CA ASP A 215 50.96 27.36 79.92
C ASP A 215 52.20 26.42 79.86
N GLU A 216 52.28 25.55 78.85
CA GLU A 216 53.43 24.65 78.59
C GLU A 216 54.58 25.34 77.83
N SER A 217 54.35 26.46 77.14
CA SER A 217 55.44 27.31 76.61
C SER A 217 56.37 27.83 77.72
N MET A 218 55.85 27.92 78.95
CA MET A 218 56.58 28.27 80.17
C MET A 218 57.26 27.08 80.86
N ARG A 219 56.94 25.82 80.49
CA ARG A 219 57.40 24.61 81.21
C ARG A 219 58.08 23.54 80.36
N GLY A 220 58.04 23.65 79.04
CA GLY A 220 58.73 22.75 78.12
C GLY A 220 58.16 21.33 78.08
N ILE A 221 57.55 20.99 76.93
CA ILE A 221 57.12 19.66 76.45
C ILE A 221 55.67 19.29 76.86
N LYS A 222 54.69 19.31 75.93
CA LYS A 222 54.38 18.24 74.93
C LYS A 222 54.13 18.77 73.50
N SER A 223 54.22 17.89 72.47
CA SER A 223 53.95 18.30 71.08
C SER A 223 52.43 18.41 70.81
N GLU A 224 52.02 19.55 70.27
CA GLU A 224 50.64 19.88 69.84
C GLU A 224 49.95 18.72 69.08
N THR A 225 50.73 17.97 68.30
CA THR A 225 50.27 16.81 67.52
C THR A 225 49.72 15.67 68.39
N GLN A 226 50.27 15.41 69.58
CA GLN A 226 49.80 14.34 70.46
C GLN A 226 48.49 14.73 71.15
N LEU A 227 48.34 15.99 71.55
CA LEU A 227 47.11 16.52 72.14
C LEU A 227 45.95 16.49 71.15
N LYS A 228 46.19 16.89 69.89
CA LYS A 228 45.21 16.78 68.80
C LYS A 228 44.73 15.33 68.58
N LYS A 229 45.65 14.35 68.56
CA LYS A 229 45.28 12.94 68.37
C LYS A 229 44.41 12.35 69.48
N ILE A 230 44.66 12.72 70.74
CA ILE A 230 43.84 12.27 71.88
C ILE A 230 42.44 12.87 71.77
N LEU A 231 42.37 14.17 71.45
CA LEU A 231 41.13 14.88 71.24
C LEU A 231 40.28 14.27 70.13
N ASP A 232 40.86 14.09 68.94
CA ASP A 232 40.15 13.52 67.79
C ASP A 232 39.58 12.14 68.13
N ARG A 233 40.35 11.33 68.87
CA ARG A 233 39.92 10.00 69.34
C ARG A 233 38.76 10.09 70.31
N ASP A 234 38.76 11.05 71.23
CA ASP A 234 37.74 11.15 72.27
C ASP A 234 36.45 11.80 71.74
N LEU A 235 36.55 12.80 70.85
CA LEU A 235 35.40 13.29 70.08
C LEU A 235 34.83 12.21 69.16
N SER A 236 35.67 11.40 68.51
CA SER A 236 35.18 10.32 67.62
C SER A 236 34.41 9.22 68.35
N LYS A 237 34.61 9.05 69.66
CA LYS A 237 33.90 8.02 70.47
C LYS A 237 32.48 8.43 70.84
N THR A 238 32.18 9.72 70.87
CA THR A 238 30.85 10.24 71.24
C THR A 238 29.94 10.40 70.03
N ILE A 239 30.46 10.23 68.82
CA ILE A 239 29.75 10.44 67.56
C ILE A 239 29.26 9.09 67.03
N ASP A 240 27.94 8.96 66.83
CA ASP A 240 27.36 7.84 66.10
C ASP A 240 27.50 8.03 64.58
N TYR A 241 28.67 7.68 64.06
CA TYR A 241 28.94 7.72 62.62
C TYR A 241 28.04 6.79 61.79
N ALA A 242 27.45 5.75 62.39
CA ALA A 242 26.56 4.85 61.66
C ALA A 242 25.22 5.53 61.36
N ALA A 243 24.60 6.12 62.39
CA ALA A 243 23.37 6.89 62.25
C ALA A 243 23.53 8.07 61.27
N ILE A 244 24.62 8.84 61.39
CA ILE A 244 24.91 9.95 60.47
C ILE A 244 25.02 9.48 59.02
N ARG A 245 25.71 8.36 58.78
CA ARG A 245 25.88 7.83 57.42
C ARG A 245 24.55 7.36 56.85
N GLU A 246 23.70 6.74 57.65
CA GLU A 246 22.36 6.33 57.22
C GLU A 246 21.53 7.54 56.78
N THR A 247 21.45 8.57 57.62
CA THR A 247 20.70 9.79 57.34
C THR A 247 21.28 10.57 56.16
N PHE A 248 22.61 10.68 56.05
CA PHE A 248 23.28 11.28 54.90
C PHE A 248 23.04 10.49 53.61
N SER A 249 22.99 9.16 53.69
CA SER A 249 22.74 8.29 52.53
C SER A 249 21.36 8.54 51.92
N LYS A 250 20.36 8.93 52.70
CA LYS A 250 19.03 9.32 52.19
C LYS A 250 19.14 10.50 51.21
N MET A 251 19.91 11.54 51.55
CA MET A 251 20.16 12.69 50.66
C MET A 251 20.91 12.29 49.39
N VAL A 252 21.97 11.49 49.54
CA VAL A 252 22.79 11.01 48.41
C VAL A 252 21.97 10.14 47.46
N ASN A 253 21.13 9.24 47.99
CA ASN A 253 20.28 8.37 47.20
C ASN A 253 19.22 9.14 46.43
N TYR A 254 18.58 10.13 47.06
CA TYR A 254 17.62 11.02 46.40
C TYR A 254 18.29 11.77 45.23
N TYR A 255 19.42 12.44 45.48
CA TYR A 255 20.18 13.16 44.46
C TYR A 255 20.57 12.25 43.30
N ASN A 256 21.19 11.10 43.59
CA ASN A 256 21.64 10.15 42.57
C ASN A 256 20.47 9.61 41.72
N THR A 257 19.32 9.36 42.34
CA THR A 257 18.14 8.86 41.63
C THR A 257 17.61 9.91 40.65
N LYS A 258 17.47 11.16 41.09
CA LYS A 258 17.00 12.27 40.25
C LYS A 258 18.01 12.63 39.15
N ALA A 259 19.30 12.69 39.49
CA ALA A 259 20.37 12.95 38.52
C ALA A 259 20.42 11.86 37.43
N LYS A 260 20.37 10.57 37.81
CA LYS A 260 20.29 9.45 36.86
C LYS A 260 19.05 9.53 35.96
N ALA A 261 17.91 9.96 36.49
CA ALA A 261 16.69 10.11 35.70
C ALA A 261 16.86 11.20 34.62
N ILE A 262 17.42 12.37 34.97
CA ILE A 262 17.74 13.45 34.02
C ILE A 262 18.75 12.97 32.98
N GLU A 263 19.84 12.31 33.40
CA GLU A 263 20.83 11.76 32.47
C GLU A 263 20.21 10.73 31.52
N SER A 264 19.35 9.85 32.02
CA SER A 264 18.65 8.85 31.20
C SER A 264 17.76 9.50 30.15
N ARG A 265 16.98 10.53 30.55
CA ARG A 265 16.13 11.29 29.61
C ARG A 265 16.97 12.04 28.59
N ALA A 266 18.07 12.67 29.01
CA ALA A 266 19.01 13.34 28.11
C ALA A 266 19.63 12.35 27.10
N ARG A 267 20.01 11.14 27.52
CA ARG A 267 20.49 10.08 26.63
C ARG A 267 19.43 9.65 25.62
N ILE A 268 18.19 9.43 26.06
CA ILE A 268 17.06 9.09 25.19
C ILE A 268 16.81 10.20 24.16
N ARG A 269 16.78 11.46 24.62
CA ARG A 269 16.63 12.64 23.76
C ARG A 269 17.74 12.74 22.73
N ASN A 270 19.00 12.62 23.14
CA ASN A 270 20.14 12.70 22.21
C ASN A 270 20.13 11.56 21.18
N LYS A 271 19.73 10.35 21.59
CA LYS A 271 19.52 9.22 20.67
C LYS A 271 18.39 9.51 19.67
N ALA A 272 17.30 10.14 20.11
CA ALA A 272 16.21 10.56 19.24
C ALA A 272 16.66 11.64 18.24
N ILE A 273 17.42 12.66 18.69
CA ILE A 273 18.02 13.69 17.83
C ILE A 273 18.85 13.01 16.75
N GLN A 274 19.82 12.17 17.13
CA GLN A 274 20.66 11.45 16.17
C GLN A 274 19.83 10.65 15.16
N THR A 275 18.79 9.96 15.62
CA THR A 275 17.91 9.17 14.76
C THR A 275 17.18 10.03 13.73
N TYR A 276 16.59 11.15 14.16
CA TYR A 276 15.88 12.05 13.26
C TYR A 276 16.83 12.77 12.30
N SER A 277 18.04 13.13 12.73
CA SER A 277 19.08 13.70 11.85
C SER A 277 19.54 12.69 10.79
N GLU A 278 19.84 11.44 11.18
CA GLU A 278 20.18 10.36 10.24
C GLU A 278 19.07 10.15 9.21
N PHE A 279 17.81 10.12 9.67
CA PHE A 279 16.66 9.99 8.79
C PHE A 279 16.51 11.19 7.85
N LEU A 280 16.69 12.42 8.35
CA LEU A 280 16.61 13.64 7.53
C LEU A 280 17.64 13.62 6.41
N THR A 281 18.90 13.29 6.71
CA THR A 281 19.98 13.19 5.72
C THR A 281 19.64 12.17 4.64
N TYR A 282 19.25 10.96 5.04
CA TYR A 282 18.87 9.89 4.13
C TYR A 282 17.66 10.28 3.25
N PHE A 283 16.60 10.78 3.87
CA PHE A 283 15.33 11.04 3.20
C PHE A 283 15.36 12.30 2.35
N THR A 284 16.37 13.16 2.50
CA THR A 284 16.58 14.31 1.61
C THR A 284 17.11 13.87 0.24
N SER A 285 17.97 12.84 0.20
CA SER A 285 18.57 12.33 -1.05
C SER A 285 17.82 11.14 -1.66
N ALA A 286 17.16 10.31 -0.85
CA ALA A 286 16.47 9.12 -1.35
C ALA A 286 15.24 9.49 -2.19
N GLY A 287 14.97 8.76 -3.29
CA GLY A 287 13.72 8.93 -4.04
C GLY A 287 13.60 10.25 -4.80
N LEU A 288 14.69 10.72 -5.38
CA LEU A 288 14.66 11.86 -6.30
C LEU A 288 14.40 11.38 -7.74
N ASP A 289 15.15 10.36 -8.20
CA ASP A 289 15.04 9.81 -9.56
C ASP A 289 14.97 8.27 -9.59
N GLU A 290 14.87 7.62 -8.42
CA GLU A 290 14.94 6.17 -8.27
C GLU A 290 14.05 5.67 -7.12
N ALA A 291 13.81 4.35 -7.06
CA ALA A 291 13.11 3.75 -5.93
C ALA A 291 13.81 4.06 -4.59
N ILE A 292 13.04 4.35 -3.55
CA ILE A 292 13.54 4.52 -2.19
C ILE A 292 13.89 3.14 -1.62
N THR A 293 15.18 2.85 -1.53
CA THR A 293 15.75 1.59 -1.02
C THR A 293 16.41 1.78 0.35
N ASP A 294 16.70 0.69 1.07
CA ASP A 294 17.37 0.70 2.39
C ASP A 294 16.69 1.49 3.52
N TYR A 295 15.46 1.98 3.29
CA TYR A 295 14.69 2.75 4.26
C TYR A 295 14.43 2.01 5.58
N ARG A 296 14.42 0.67 5.57
CA ARG A 296 14.18 -0.14 6.79
C ARG A 296 15.19 0.18 7.89
N ARG A 297 16.45 0.47 7.54
CA ARG A 297 17.52 0.73 8.52
C ARG A 297 17.34 2.07 9.24
N THR A 298 16.83 3.08 8.54
CA THR A 298 16.63 4.44 9.09
C THR A 298 15.25 4.56 9.74
N VAL A 299 14.20 4.08 9.06
CA VAL A 299 12.81 4.19 9.53
C VAL A 299 12.53 3.35 10.78
N SER A 300 13.13 2.16 10.92
CA SER A 300 12.92 1.29 12.09
C SER A 300 13.32 1.95 13.42
N LYS A 301 14.32 2.84 13.38
CA LYS A 301 14.84 3.54 14.55
C LYS A 301 13.93 4.67 15.04
N ILE A 302 13.00 5.16 14.20
CA ILE A 302 12.11 6.29 14.54
C ILE A 302 11.25 5.90 15.75
N PRO A 303 11.25 6.71 16.84
CA PRO A 303 10.52 6.37 18.06
C PRO A 303 9.01 6.61 17.98
N ASP A 304 8.55 7.52 17.11
CA ASP A 304 7.13 7.80 16.90
C ASP A 304 6.51 6.79 15.93
N GLU A 305 5.75 5.82 16.46
CA GLU A 305 5.13 4.74 15.66
C GLU A 305 4.08 5.24 14.65
N ASN A 306 3.34 6.30 14.98
CA ASN A 306 2.36 6.85 14.05
C ASN A 306 3.07 7.54 12.89
N PHE A 307 4.09 8.34 13.18
CA PHE A 307 4.89 9.00 12.17
C PHE A 307 5.67 7.99 11.30
N LYS A 308 6.23 6.95 11.91
CA LYS A 308 6.86 5.82 11.22
C LYS A 308 5.92 5.18 10.20
N ARG A 309 4.66 4.94 10.59
CA ARG A 309 3.64 4.37 9.69
C ARG A 309 3.36 5.29 8.50
N GLU A 310 3.23 6.59 8.72
CA GLU A 310 3.01 7.56 7.64
C GLU A 310 4.18 7.64 6.66
N ILE A 311 5.42 7.57 7.15
CA ILE A 311 6.63 7.48 6.32
C ILE A 311 6.59 6.20 5.47
N LEU A 312 6.29 5.04 6.07
CA LEU A 312 6.24 3.76 5.34
C LEU A 312 5.16 3.75 4.26
N LYS A 313 3.98 4.35 4.53
CA LYS A 313 2.92 4.50 3.51
C LYS A 313 3.38 5.35 2.34
N TYR A 314 4.07 6.46 2.62
CA TYR A 314 4.62 7.32 1.57
C TYR A 314 5.64 6.54 0.72
N ILE A 315 6.60 5.87 1.36
CA ILE A 315 7.64 5.09 0.66
C ILE A 315 7.02 3.99 -0.20
N TYR A 316 6.04 3.27 0.34
CA TYR A 316 5.32 2.24 -0.41
C TYR A 316 4.67 2.81 -1.67
N LYS A 317 3.91 3.90 -1.52
CA LYS A 317 3.21 4.52 -2.64
C LYS A 317 4.20 5.05 -3.69
N TYR A 318 5.22 5.78 -3.26
CA TYR A 318 6.25 6.30 -4.14
C TYR A 318 6.96 5.18 -4.93
N ASN A 319 7.36 4.10 -4.25
CA ASN A 319 8.02 2.97 -4.90
C ASN A 319 7.08 2.22 -5.86
N LEU A 320 5.80 2.07 -5.50
CA LEU A 320 4.80 1.47 -6.38
C LEU A 320 4.64 2.30 -7.66
N ASP A 321 4.45 3.62 -7.50
CA ASP A 321 4.28 4.54 -8.62
C ASP A 321 5.54 4.56 -9.53
N TYR A 322 6.74 4.40 -8.95
CA TYR A 322 7.99 4.27 -9.70
C TYR A 322 8.15 2.91 -10.41
N GLN A 323 7.73 1.81 -9.78
CA GLN A 323 7.92 0.45 -10.30
C GLN A 323 6.89 0.07 -11.36
N MET A 324 5.66 0.60 -11.29
CA MET A 324 4.59 0.24 -12.22
C MET A 324 4.98 0.43 -13.70
N PRO A 325 5.54 1.57 -14.15
CA PRO A 325 5.95 1.73 -15.54
C PRO A 325 7.09 0.79 -15.96
N ILE A 326 7.97 0.43 -15.01
CA ILE A 326 9.08 -0.52 -15.24
C ILE A 326 8.54 -1.94 -15.40
N GLU A 327 7.56 -2.32 -14.58
CA GLU A 327 6.87 -3.61 -14.67
C GLU A 327 6.04 -3.72 -15.95
N GLU A 328 5.35 -2.66 -16.36
CA GLU A 328 4.66 -2.59 -17.65
C GLU A 328 5.66 -2.80 -18.80
N LEU A 329 6.78 -2.07 -18.82
CA LEU A 329 7.83 -2.23 -19.84
C LEU A 329 8.44 -3.64 -19.83
N TYR A 330 8.66 -4.22 -18.64
CA TYR A 330 9.16 -5.57 -18.49
C TYR A 330 8.18 -6.61 -19.05
N ASN A 331 6.90 -6.50 -18.73
CA ASN A 331 5.86 -7.40 -19.20
C ASN A 331 5.65 -7.28 -20.73
N GLU A 332 5.68 -6.06 -21.28
CA GLU A 332 5.70 -5.85 -22.74
C GLU A 332 6.89 -6.55 -23.39
N THR A 333 8.06 -6.55 -22.74
CA THR A 333 9.26 -7.23 -23.22
C THR A 333 9.16 -8.76 -23.06
N LEU A 334 8.48 -9.24 -22.01
CA LEU A 334 8.29 -10.66 -21.71
C LEU A 334 7.23 -11.34 -22.61
N GLU A 335 6.20 -10.60 -23.04
CA GLU A 335 5.19 -11.09 -24.00
C GLU A 335 5.76 -11.39 -25.40
N LEU A 336 7.01 -10.99 -25.66
CA LEU A 336 7.76 -11.27 -26.89
C LEU A 336 8.72 -12.47 -26.77
N ASP A 337 8.72 -13.18 -25.63
CA ASP A 337 9.59 -14.33 -25.39
C ASP A 337 9.18 -15.55 -26.25
N LEU A 338 10.16 -16.18 -26.89
CA LEU A 338 9.99 -17.27 -27.86
C LEU A 338 9.26 -18.48 -27.24
N ASP A 339 9.53 -18.72 -25.95
CA ASP A 339 9.00 -19.86 -25.20
C ASP A 339 7.49 -19.79 -24.98
N SER A 340 6.88 -18.60 -25.06
CA SER A 340 5.43 -18.43 -24.91
C SER A 340 4.64 -18.94 -26.13
N TYR A 341 5.24 -18.95 -27.32
CA TYR A 341 4.58 -19.43 -28.55
C TYR A 341 4.60 -20.96 -28.66
N TYR A 342 5.66 -21.63 -28.21
CA TYR A 342 5.83 -23.07 -28.44
C TYR A 342 4.72 -23.97 -27.88
N PRO A 343 4.17 -23.74 -26.66
CA PRO A 343 3.05 -24.53 -26.16
C PRO A 343 1.77 -24.33 -27.00
N ILE A 344 1.54 -23.11 -27.49
CA ILE A 344 0.37 -22.77 -28.30
C ILE A 344 0.48 -23.46 -29.66
N LEU A 345 1.61 -23.32 -30.36
CA LEU A 345 1.84 -23.95 -31.65
C LEU A 345 1.81 -25.47 -31.56
N GLY A 346 2.38 -26.03 -30.48
CA GLY A 346 2.39 -27.47 -30.23
C GLY A 346 0.99 -28.08 -30.07
N ALA A 347 0.03 -27.33 -29.52
CA ALA A 347 -1.35 -27.81 -29.37
C ALA A 347 -2.08 -28.01 -30.71
N TYR A 348 -1.61 -27.35 -31.77
CA TYR A 348 -2.18 -27.42 -33.13
C TYR A 348 -1.22 -28.08 -34.14
N SER A 349 -0.18 -28.78 -33.65
CA SER A 349 0.85 -29.43 -34.48
C SER A 349 1.62 -28.52 -35.44
N ILE A 350 1.57 -27.20 -35.25
CA ILE A 350 2.32 -26.24 -36.08
C ILE A 350 3.82 -26.31 -35.72
N PRO A 351 4.75 -26.19 -36.69
CA PRO A 351 6.19 -26.25 -36.44
C PRO A 351 6.66 -25.30 -35.32
N ARG A 352 7.38 -25.85 -34.33
CA ARG A 352 7.92 -25.12 -33.17
C ARG A 352 9.37 -24.68 -33.41
N THR A 353 9.62 -23.98 -34.52
CA THR A 353 10.96 -23.48 -34.87
C THR A 353 11.08 -21.99 -34.56
N GLU A 354 12.30 -21.52 -34.30
CA GLU A 354 12.56 -20.08 -34.11
C GLU A 354 12.11 -19.26 -35.32
N GLU A 355 12.29 -19.79 -36.55
CA GLU A 355 11.84 -19.13 -37.79
C GLU A 355 10.31 -18.95 -37.81
N THR A 356 9.56 -19.99 -37.43
CA THR A 356 8.09 -19.91 -37.35
C THR A 356 7.66 -18.83 -36.38
N VAL A 357 8.22 -18.83 -35.16
CA VAL A 357 7.88 -17.84 -34.14
C VAL A 357 8.31 -16.43 -34.57
N ALA A 358 9.49 -16.28 -35.17
CA ALA A 358 9.99 -15.00 -35.67
C ALA A 358 9.09 -14.39 -36.74
N ARG A 359 8.47 -15.20 -37.59
CA ARG A 359 7.50 -14.71 -38.59
C ARG A 359 6.17 -14.33 -37.95
N LEU A 360 5.66 -15.12 -37.00
CA LEU A 360 4.38 -14.85 -36.34
C LEU A 360 4.43 -13.60 -35.45
N ARG A 361 5.51 -13.41 -34.68
CA ARG A 361 5.67 -12.25 -33.77
C ARG A 361 5.70 -10.89 -34.47
N THR A 362 5.95 -10.86 -35.78
CA THR A 362 5.86 -9.61 -36.54
C THR A 362 4.42 -9.13 -36.74
N LYS A 363 3.43 -10.01 -36.48
CA LYS A 363 2.02 -9.76 -36.76
C LYS A 363 1.10 -10.00 -35.56
N TYR A 364 1.43 -10.92 -34.66
CA TYR A 364 0.54 -11.36 -33.59
C TYR A 364 1.27 -11.57 -32.27
N THR A 365 0.59 -11.25 -31.18
CA THR A 365 0.99 -11.68 -29.83
C THR A 365 0.66 -13.17 -29.59
N PRO A 366 1.24 -13.83 -28.57
CA PRO A 366 0.91 -15.23 -28.25
C PRO A 366 -0.60 -15.43 -27.97
N ALA A 367 -1.21 -14.51 -27.23
CA ALA A 367 -2.63 -14.56 -26.91
C ALA A 367 -3.52 -14.47 -28.16
N GLU A 368 -3.13 -13.64 -29.14
CA GLU A 368 -3.83 -13.53 -30.42
C GLU A 368 -3.69 -14.79 -31.26
N VAL A 369 -2.50 -15.39 -31.32
CA VAL A 369 -2.30 -16.67 -32.03
C VAL A 369 -3.22 -17.75 -31.45
N LYS A 370 -3.30 -17.86 -30.11
CA LYS A 370 -4.18 -18.84 -29.45
C LYS A 370 -5.65 -18.63 -29.79
N ASN A 371 -6.11 -17.38 -29.81
CA ASN A 371 -7.49 -17.04 -30.11
C ASN A 371 -7.82 -17.34 -31.59
N LEU A 372 -6.99 -16.86 -32.52
CA LEU A 372 -7.19 -17.06 -33.96
C LEU A 372 -7.22 -18.54 -34.34
N LEU A 373 -6.32 -19.36 -33.77
CA LEU A 373 -6.34 -20.81 -33.98
C LEU A 373 -7.62 -21.47 -33.44
N GLY A 374 -8.11 -21.02 -32.28
CA GLY A 374 -9.39 -21.49 -31.73
C GLY A 374 -10.58 -21.15 -32.64
N GLN A 375 -10.64 -19.93 -33.17
CA GLN A 375 -11.68 -19.50 -34.09
C GLN A 375 -11.68 -20.28 -35.41
N LEU A 376 -10.49 -20.53 -35.98
CA LEU A 376 -10.33 -21.33 -37.19
C LEU A 376 -10.79 -22.78 -36.95
N GLY A 377 -10.47 -23.35 -35.78
CA GLY A 377 -10.96 -24.65 -35.35
C GLY A 377 -12.49 -24.70 -35.22
N GLU A 378 -13.14 -23.68 -34.65
CA GLU A 378 -14.59 -23.60 -34.53
C GLU A 378 -15.33 -23.61 -35.88
N VAL A 379 -14.70 -23.10 -36.94
CA VAL A 379 -15.24 -23.17 -38.32
C VAL A 379 -14.75 -24.40 -39.09
N GLY A 380 -14.12 -25.35 -38.38
CA GLY A 380 -13.73 -26.66 -38.88
C GLY A 380 -12.39 -26.72 -39.60
N ILE A 381 -11.58 -25.65 -39.61
CA ILE A 381 -10.24 -25.64 -40.21
C ILE A 381 -9.24 -26.18 -39.17
N GLU A 382 -8.82 -27.43 -39.35
CA GLU A 382 -7.98 -28.15 -38.37
C GLU A 382 -6.64 -28.62 -38.97
N ASP A 383 -6.47 -28.54 -40.29
CA ASP A 383 -5.23 -28.97 -40.95
C ASP A 383 -4.06 -28.05 -40.57
N GLU A 384 -2.99 -28.63 -40.07
CA GLU A 384 -1.81 -27.91 -39.55
C GLU A 384 -1.16 -27.00 -40.61
N ASN A 385 -1.11 -27.44 -41.88
CA ASN A 385 -0.50 -26.67 -42.96
C ASN A 385 -1.39 -25.49 -43.34
N VAL A 386 -2.71 -25.71 -43.40
CA VAL A 386 -3.67 -24.63 -43.69
C VAL A 386 -3.66 -23.60 -42.56
N LEU A 387 -3.72 -24.04 -41.29
CA LEU A 387 -3.67 -23.15 -40.12
C LEU A 387 -2.42 -22.28 -40.14
N TYR A 388 -1.25 -22.89 -40.39
CA TYR A 388 -0.01 -22.15 -40.44
C TYR A 388 0.04 -21.15 -41.61
N GLN A 389 -0.38 -21.57 -42.81
CA GLN A 389 -0.43 -20.68 -43.97
C GLN A 389 -1.37 -19.50 -43.75
N VAL A 390 -2.56 -19.73 -43.20
CA VAL A 390 -3.53 -18.67 -42.87
C VAL A 390 -2.92 -17.66 -41.92
N LEU A 391 -2.30 -18.10 -40.82
CA LEU A 391 -1.62 -17.19 -39.89
C LEU A 391 -0.53 -16.37 -40.58
N LEU A 392 0.27 -16.97 -41.47
CA LEU A 392 1.34 -16.26 -42.16
C LEU A 392 0.85 -15.18 -43.13
N VAL A 393 -0.21 -15.44 -43.89
CA VAL A 393 -0.66 -14.54 -44.98
C VAL A 393 -1.75 -13.57 -44.55
N SER A 394 -2.48 -13.88 -43.49
CA SER A 394 -3.62 -13.10 -43.04
C SER A 394 -3.25 -12.02 -42.02
N ASN A 395 -4.29 -11.34 -41.54
CA ASN A 395 -4.30 -10.50 -40.35
C ASN A 395 -5.56 -10.84 -39.51
N LYS A 396 -5.62 -10.31 -38.29
CA LYS A 396 -6.70 -10.58 -37.34
C LYS A 396 -8.09 -10.25 -37.89
N GLU A 397 -8.24 -9.08 -38.52
CA GLU A 397 -9.51 -8.60 -39.04
C GLU A 397 -10.07 -9.49 -40.16
N ALA A 398 -9.21 -9.97 -41.06
CA ALA A 398 -9.61 -10.86 -42.14
C ALA A 398 -10.08 -12.23 -41.62
N ILE A 399 -9.36 -12.82 -40.66
CA ILE A 399 -9.76 -14.08 -40.01
C ILE A 399 -11.10 -13.91 -39.28
N ASP A 400 -11.24 -12.86 -38.47
CA ASP A 400 -12.47 -12.56 -37.74
C ASP A 400 -13.67 -12.41 -38.70
N THR A 401 -13.47 -11.67 -39.80
CA THR A 401 -14.52 -11.43 -40.81
C THR A 401 -14.96 -12.73 -41.47
N LEU A 402 -14.02 -13.54 -41.97
CA LEU A 402 -14.32 -14.79 -42.66
C LEU A 402 -14.93 -15.83 -41.72
N CYS A 403 -14.43 -15.95 -40.49
CA CYS A 403 -15.02 -16.85 -39.49
C CYS A 403 -16.43 -16.42 -39.11
N CYS A 404 -16.70 -15.11 -39.01
CA CYS A 404 -18.04 -14.58 -38.78
C CYS A 404 -18.99 -14.89 -39.95
N LEU A 405 -18.53 -14.76 -41.19
CA LEU A 405 -19.30 -15.12 -42.39
C LEU A 405 -19.59 -16.63 -42.44
N ALA A 406 -18.64 -17.47 -42.04
CA ALA A 406 -18.84 -18.91 -41.94
C ALA A 406 -19.86 -19.29 -40.86
N LYS A 407 -19.76 -18.70 -39.66
CA LYS A 407 -20.75 -18.89 -38.57
C LYS A 407 -22.16 -18.46 -38.98
N LYS A 408 -22.28 -17.49 -39.88
CA LYS A 408 -23.56 -17.01 -40.44
C LYS A 408 -24.05 -17.83 -41.65
N GLU A 409 -23.33 -18.87 -42.03
CA GLU A 409 -23.58 -19.73 -43.20
C GLU A 409 -23.55 -18.95 -44.53
N VAL A 410 -22.80 -17.85 -44.61
CA VAL A 410 -22.64 -17.05 -45.83
C VAL A 410 -21.52 -17.59 -46.72
N ILE A 411 -20.51 -18.21 -46.11
CA ILE A 411 -19.43 -18.93 -46.78
C ILE A 411 -19.32 -20.30 -46.10
N SER A 412 -19.25 -21.38 -46.87
CA SER A 412 -19.14 -22.72 -46.29
C SER A 412 -17.73 -22.98 -45.76
N PRO A 413 -17.58 -23.79 -44.70
CA PRO A 413 -16.27 -24.26 -44.22
C PRO A 413 -15.41 -24.90 -45.33
N GLU A 414 -16.04 -25.61 -46.27
CA GLU A 414 -15.34 -26.25 -47.40
C GLU A 414 -14.71 -25.23 -48.33
N VAL A 415 -15.34 -24.06 -48.54
CA VAL A 415 -14.75 -22.98 -49.33
C VAL A 415 -13.52 -22.43 -48.63
N LEU A 416 -13.59 -22.17 -47.32
CA LEU A 416 -12.44 -21.67 -46.56
C LEU A 416 -11.27 -22.68 -46.52
N LYS A 417 -11.55 -23.98 -46.42
CA LYS A 417 -10.55 -25.06 -46.48
C LYS A 417 -9.86 -25.16 -47.83
N ASN A 418 -10.64 -25.12 -48.92
CA ASN A 418 -10.14 -25.36 -50.26
C ASN A 418 -9.51 -24.12 -50.91
N TYR A 419 -9.77 -22.93 -50.38
CA TYR A 419 -9.20 -21.67 -50.88
C TYR A 419 -8.56 -20.84 -49.76
N PRO A 420 -7.45 -21.31 -49.14
CA PRO A 420 -6.79 -20.58 -48.05
C PRO A 420 -6.33 -19.17 -48.44
N ALA A 421 -6.11 -18.92 -49.75
CA ALA A 421 -5.76 -17.61 -50.28
C ALA A 421 -6.81 -16.52 -49.96
N ILE A 422 -8.07 -16.89 -49.73
CA ILE A 422 -9.12 -15.94 -49.31
C ILE A 422 -8.78 -15.24 -47.99
N PHE A 423 -7.94 -15.83 -47.14
CA PHE A 423 -7.54 -15.19 -45.87
C PHE A 423 -6.53 -14.05 -46.07
N ASN A 424 -5.94 -13.87 -47.25
CA ASN A 424 -5.08 -12.73 -47.52
C ASN A 424 -5.93 -11.52 -47.93
N SER A 425 -6.00 -10.49 -47.06
CA SER A 425 -6.82 -9.30 -47.31
C SER A 425 -6.39 -8.48 -48.54
N ASP A 426 -5.14 -8.62 -48.97
CA ASP A 426 -4.63 -7.91 -50.14
C ASP A 426 -4.96 -8.60 -51.47
N ASP A 427 -5.30 -9.89 -51.40
CA ASP A 427 -5.58 -10.73 -52.56
C ASP A 427 -6.93 -10.40 -53.22
N ILE A 428 -7.03 -10.66 -54.53
CA ILE A 428 -8.24 -10.45 -55.30
C ILE A 428 -9.38 -11.35 -54.82
N TRP A 429 -9.09 -12.56 -54.32
CA TRP A 429 -10.11 -13.49 -53.86
C TRP A 429 -10.90 -12.96 -52.66
N TYR A 430 -10.21 -12.35 -51.67
CA TYR A 430 -10.85 -11.73 -50.51
C TYR A 430 -11.74 -10.55 -50.92
N LYS A 431 -11.17 -9.65 -51.73
CA LYS A 431 -11.85 -8.43 -52.19
C LYS A 431 -13.09 -8.76 -53.03
N ASN A 432 -12.99 -9.72 -53.95
CA ASN A 432 -14.12 -10.16 -54.76
C ASN A 432 -15.21 -10.78 -53.89
N ALA A 433 -14.85 -11.70 -52.98
CA ALA A 433 -15.82 -12.36 -52.11
C ALA A 433 -16.64 -11.36 -51.28
N LEU A 434 -15.98 -10.43 -50.59
CA LEU A 434 -16.70 -9.42 -49.80
C LEU A 434 -17.53 -8.47 -50.65
N THR A 435 -17.02 -8.06 -51.81
CA THR A 435 -17.76 -7.17 -52.72
C THR A 435 -18.99 -7.87 -53.29
N ASN A 436 -18.88 -9.15 -53.67
CA ASN A 436 -19.96 -9.94 -54.23
C ASN A 436 -21.04 -10.23 -53.18
N ILE A 437 -20.65 -10.61 -51.95
CA ILE A 437 -21.57 -10.78 -50.82
C ILE A 437 -22.34 -9.47 -50.56
N ASN A 438 -21.64 -8.34 -50.50
CA ASN A 438 -22.29 -7.03 -50.32
C ASN A 438 -23.21 -6.66 -51.49
N THR A 439 -22.85 -7.02 -52.73
CA THR A 439 -23.68 -6.80 -53.91
C THR A 439 -24.99 -7.59 -53.83
N VAL A 440 -24.91 -8.87 -53.44
CA VAL A 440 -26.08 -9.75 -53.23
C VAL A 440 -26.99 -9.21 -52.12
N ILE A 441 -26.41 -8.78 -50.99
CA ILE A 441 -27.17 -8.17 -49.87
C ILE A 441 -27.88 -6.89 -50.33
N THR A 442 -27.16 -6.01 -51.04
CA THR A 442 -27.71 -4.72 -51.51
C THR A 442 -28.83 -4.92 -52.54
N ALA A 443 -28.78 -6.01 -53.30
CA ALA A 443 -29.84 -6.41 -54.23
C ALA A 443 -31.08 -7.01 -53.55
N GLY A 444 -31.06 -7.21 -52.23
CA GLY A 444 -32.16 -7.78 -51.45
C GLY A 444 -32.20 -9.31 -51.44
N LEU A 445 -31.12 -9.97 -51.87
CA LEU A 445 -31.00 -11.43 -51.83
C LEU A 445 -30.40 -11.90 -50.49
N ASN A 446 -30.73 -13.12 -50.08
CA ASN A 446 -30.14 -13.73 -48.90
C ASN A 446 -28.70 -14.19 -49.21
N PRO A 447 -27.67 -13.65 -48.53
CA PRO A 447 -26.27 -13.99 -48.82
C PRO A 447 -25.93 -15.46 -48.56
N ARG A 448 -26.74 -16.20 -47.77
CA ARG A 448 -26.53 -17.65 -47.55
C ARG A 448 -26.65 -18.48 -48.81
N TYR A 449 -27.33 -17.98 -49.85
CA TYR A 449 -27.42 -18.67 -51.13
C TYR A 449 -26.04 -18.79 -51.80
N MET A 450 -25.07 -17.94 -51.43
CA MET A 450 -23.70 -18.00 -51.93
C MET A 450 -22.80 -19.01 -51.20
N SER A 451 -23.27 -19.63 -50.11
CA SER A 451 -22.44 -20.39 -49.17
C SER A 451 -21.43 -21.32 -49.83
N SER A 452 -21.85 -22.07 -50.84
CA SER A 452 -21.02 -23.06 -51.53
C SER A 452 -20.64 -22.67 -52.96
N SER A 453 -21.18 -21.57 -53.50
CA SER A 453 -20.95 -21.16 -54.89
C SER A 453 -19.64 -20.39 -55.03
N LYS A 454 -18.58 -21.12 -55.37
CA LYS A 454 -17.26 -20.54 -55.66
C LYS A 454 -17.30 -19.58 -56.85
N ILE A 455 -18.13 -19.92 -57.85
CA ILE A 455 -18.29 -19.11 -59.06
C ILE A 455 -18.87 -17.75 -58.69
N ALA A 456 -19.96 -17.72 -57.89
CA ALA A 456 -20.56 -16.46 -57.46
C ALA A 456 -19.69 -15.68 -56.45
N LEU A 457 -19.02 -16.37 -55.51
CA LEU A 457 -18.18 -15.72 -54.51
C LEU A 457 -16.97 -15.04 -55.16
N PHE A 458 -16.31 -15.70 -56.11
CA PHE A 458 -15.00 -15.26 -56.60
C PHE A 458 -15.01 -14.59 -57.98
N ALA A 459 -16.15 -14.52 -58.65
CA ALA A 459 -16.29 -13.81 -59.92
C ALA A 459 -15.85 -12.33 -59.82
N PRO A 460 -15.41 -11.73 -60.94
CA PRO A 460 -15.20 -10.29 -61.00
C PRO A 460 -16.47 -9.53 -60.57
N PRO A 461 -16.39 -8.53 -59.67
CA PRO A 461 -17.58 -7.87 -59.13
C PRO A 461 -18.50 -7.23 -60.16
N GLU A 462 -17.94 -6.80 -61.28
CA GLU A 462 -18.67 -6.22 -62.41
C GLU A 462 -19.65 -7.23 -63.02
N VAL A 463 -19.23 -8.49 -63.13
CA VAL A 463 -20.05 -9.60 -63.69
C VAL A 463 -21.23 -9.88 -62.78
N VAL A 464 -20.99 -10.00 -61.48
CA VAL A 464 -22.04 -10.24 -60.47
C VAL A 464 -23.06 -9.10 -60.47
N LYS A 465 -22.58 -7.86 -60.51
CA LYS A 465 -23.43 -6.67 -60.55
C LYS A 465 -24.27 -6.60 -61.82
N GLU A 466 -23.68 -6.87 -62.98
CA GLU A 466 -24.38 -6.89 -64.27
C GLU A 466 -25.44 -7.99 -64.32
N ASN A 467 -25.08 -9.22 -63.93
CA ASN A 467 -26.02 -10.35 -63.91
C ASN A 467 -27.20 -10.12 -62.97
N ILE A 468 -26.96 -9.61 -61.76
CA ILE A 468 -28.03 -9.24 -60.81
C ILE A 468 -28.92 -8.15 -61.40
N HIS A 469 -28.35 -7.16 -62.09
CA HIS A 469 -29.11 -6.11 -62.75
C HIS A 469 -30.00 -6.67 -63.86
N SER A 470 -29.48 -7.51 -64.74
CA SER A 470 -30.25 -8.14 -65.82
C SER A 470 -31.37 -9.04 -65.30
N LEU A 471 -31.12 -9.81 -64.23
CA LEU A 471 -32.16 -10.59 -63.55
C LEU A 471 -33.25 -9.69 -62.94
N LYS A 472 -32.88 -8.51 -62.44
CA LYS A 472 -33.83 -7.53 -61.90
C LYS A 472 -34.72 -6.95 -62.98
N GLU A 473 -34.14 -6.55 -64.12
CA GLU A 473 -34.87 -5.99 -65.26
C GLU A 473 -35.87 -6.98 -65.85
N LYS A 474 -35.57 -8.28 -65.78
CA LYS A 474 -36.46 -9.35 -66.24
C LYS A 474 -37.43 -9.87 -65.18
N GLU A 475 -37.42 -9.28 -63.97
CA GLU A 475 -38.25 -9.66 -62.81
C GLU A 475 -37.99 -11.09 -62.29
N LEU A 476 -36.76 -11.60 -62.47
CA LEU A 476 -36.37 -12.97 -62.09
C LEU A 476 -35.69 -13.06 -60.71
N LEU A 477 -35.20 -11.95 -60.14
CA LEU A 477 -34.51 -11.99 -58.83
C LEU A 477 -35.36 -12.61 -57.71
N SER A 478 -36.68 -12.40 -57.72
CA SER A 478 -37.60 -12.94 -56.71
C SER A 478 -37.78 -14.45 -56.79
N ARG A 479 -37.29 -15.10 -57.87
CA ARG A 479 -37.35 -16.54 -58.08
C ARG A 479 -36.14 -17.29 -57.50
N ILE A 480 -35.12 -16.58 -57.04
CA ILE A 480 -33.96 -17.19 -56.37
C ILE A 480 -34.38 -17.67 -54.98
N GLY A 481 -34.45 -18.99 -54.82
CA GLY A 481 -34.80 -19.67 -53.58
C GLY A 481 -33.57 -20.16 -52.80
N LYS A 482 -33.83 -20.84 -51.69
CA LYS A 482 -32.79 -21.42 -50.82
C LYS A 482 -32.00 -22.55 -51.49
N ASP A 483 -32.69 -23.33 -52.32
CA ASP A 483 -32.13 -24.54 -52.94
C ASP A 483 -31.64 -24.29 -54.39
N THR A 484 -31.71 -23.02 -54.84
CA THR A 484 -31.26 -22.58 -56.17
C THR A 484 -29.74 -22.65 -56.25
N ASN A 485 -29.21 -23.27 -57.30
CA ASN A 485 -27.80 -23.11 -57.64
C ASN A 485 -27.59 -21.73 -58.26
N ILE A 486 -26.95 -20.83 -57.51
CA ILE A 486 -26.73 -19.45 -57.93
C ILE A 486 -25.46 -19.23 -58.78
N ASP A 487 -24.78 -20.28 -59.25
CA ASP A 487 -23.54 -20.16 -60.02
C ASP A 487 -23.68 -19.20 -61.21
N PHE A 488 -24.86 -19.12 -61.83
CA PHE A 488 -25.18 -18.17 -62.89
C PHE A 488 -24.97 -16.71 -62.46
N ILE A 489 -25.06 -16.35 -61.18
CA ILE A 489 -24.77 -14.98 -60.73
C ILE A 489 -23.31 -14.59 -61.02
N GLY A 490 -22.38 -15.53 -60.90
CA GLY A 490 -20.95 -15.29 -61.16
C GLY A 490 -20.49 -15.64 -62.58
N SER A 491 -21.39 -16.12 -63.46
CA SER A 491 -21.01 -16.59 -64.80
C SER A 491 -21.04 -15.47 -65.83
N LEU A 492 -19.99 -15.38 -66.67
CA LEU A 492 -19.93 -14.45 -67.81
C LEU A 492 -20.99 -14.74 -68.88
N ALA A 493 -21.52 -15.98 -68.92
CA ALA A 493 -22.46 -16.43 -69.93
C ALA A 493 -23.92 -16.10 -69.62
N THR A 494 -24.24 -15.69 -68.40
CA THR A 494 -25.62 -15.61 -67.90
C THR A 494 -26.49 -14.66 -68.69
N ASN A 495 -25.99 -13.48 -69.05
CA ASN A 495 -26.73 -12.52 -69.86
C ASN A 495 -27.04 -13.05 -71.26
N GLN A 496 -26.10 -13.80 -71.86
CA GLN A 496 -26.31 -14.45 -73.16
C GLN A 496 -27.35 -15.57 -73.05
N VAL A 497 -27.24 -16.43 -72.04
CA VAL A 497 -28.21 -17.51 -71.76
C VAL A 497 -29.61 -16.92 -71.54
N LEU A 498 -29.71 -15.89 -70.70
CA LEU A 498 -30.97 -15.21 -70.40
C LEU A 498 -31.59 -14.61 -71.67
N THR A 499 -30.78 -14.01 -72.54
CA THR A 499 -31.23 -13.46 -73.82
C THR A 499 -31.73 -14.55 -74.76
N LEU A 500 -30.97 -15.64 -74.93
CA LEU A 500 -31.36 -16.77 -75.77
C LEU A 500 -32.66 -17.42 -75.27
N ALA A 501 -32.76 -17.70 -73.98
CA ALA A 501 -33.93 -18.34 -73.39
C ALA A 501 -35.19 -17.48 -73.49
N THR A 502 -35.08 -16.18 -73.22
CA THR A 502 -36.21 -15.25 -73.36
C THR A 502 -36.61 -15.06 -74.83
N SER A 503 -35.64 -15.00 -75.75
CA SER A 503 -35.90 -14.91 -77.20
C SER A 503 -36.47 -16.20 -77.78
N ALA A 504 -36.16 -17.34 -77.14
CA ALA A 504 -36.74 -18.65 -77.45
C ALA A 504 -38.13 -18.87 -76.82
N GLY A 505 -38.65 -17.93 -76.03
CA GLY A 505 -40.00 -18.00 -75.44
C GLY A 505 -40.08 -18.74 -74.10
N TYR A 506 -38.96 -19.16 -73.51
CA TYR A 506 -38.89 -19.97 -72.28
C TYR A 506 -38.76 -19.13 -71.00
N LYS A 507 -39.24 -17.87 -70.99
CA LYS A 507 -39.18 -17.03 -69.78
C LYS A 507 -39.92 -17.68 -68.62
N LYS A 508 -41.10 -18.25 -68.88
CA LYS A 508 -41.95 -18.86 -67.86
C LYS A 508 -41.28 -20.10 -67.23
N ASP A 509 -40.59 -20.90 -68.04
CA ASP A 509 -39.85 -22.06 -67.57
C ASP A 509 -38.67 -21.65 -66.66
N ILE A 510 -37.99 -20.53 -66.97
CA ILE A 510 -36.97 -19.96 -66.08
C ILE A 510 -37.59 -19.39 -64.79
N GLU A 511 -38.80 -18.83 -64.85
CA GLU A 511 -39.50 -18.37 -63.64
C GLU A 511 -39.88 -19.54 -62.70
N GLU A 512 -40.15 -20.71 -63.27
CA GLU A 512 -40.47 -21.95 -62.53
C GLU A 512 -39.20 -22.68 -62.05
N ASP A 513 -38.12 -22.66 -62.84
CA ASP A 513 -36.82 -23.28 -62.53
C ASP A 513 -35.66 -22.37 -62.98
N ILE A 514 -35.22 -21.48 -62.08
CA ILE A 514 -34.16 -20.51 -62.40
C ILE A 514 -32.77 -21.17 -62.55
N ASP A 515 -32.59 -22.40 -62.07
CA ASP A 515 -31.34 -23.14 -62.21
C ASP A 515 -31.02 -23.46 -63.67
N LEU A 516 -32.02 -23.38 -64.57
CA LEU A 516 -31.82 -23.55 -66.01
C LEU A 516 -30.82 -22.53 -66.59
N LEU A 517 -30.58 -21.41 -65.90
CA LEU A 517 -29.57 -20.43 -66.28
C LEU A 517 -28.13 -20.92 -66.09
N ASN A 518 -27.90 -22.00 -65.32
CA ASN A 518 -26.57 -22.59 -65.13
C ASN A 518 -26.11 -23.44 -66.32
N PHE A 519 -27.00 -23.77 -67.27
CA PHE A 519 -26.61 -24.53 -68.45
C PHE A 519 -25.76 -23.71 -69.40
N GLU A 520 -24.83 -24.39 -70.09
CA GLU A 520 -23.95 -23.76 -71.06
C GLU A 520 -24.71 -23.06 -72.19
N VAL A 521 -24.15 -21.96 -72.69
CA VAL A 521 -24.68 -21.19 -73.83
C VAL A 521 -25.04 -22.08 -75.01
N VAL A 522 -24.17 -23.04 -75.32
CA VAL A 522 -24.32 -24.01 -76.42
C VAL A 522 -25.63 -24.80 -76.31
N LYS A 523 -26.07 -25.16 -75.10
CA LYS A 523 -27.34 -25.89 -74.90
C LYS A 523 -28.54 -25.00 -75.23
N TRP A 524 -28.49 -23.74 -74.80
CA TRP A 524 -29.52 -22.76 -75.09
C TRP A 524 -29.56 -22.32 -76.56
N GLN A 525 -28.41 -22.32 -77.23
CA GLN A 525 -28.31 -22.15 -78.69
C GLN A 525 -29.09 -23.25 -79.44
N ARG A 526 -28.97 -24.52 -79.01
CA ARG A 526 -29.75 -25.63 -79.58
C ARG A 526 -31.26 -25.43 -79.40
N VAL A 527 -31.68 -25.00 -78.21
CA VAL A 527 -33.09 -24.69 -77.90
C VAL A 527 -33.62 -23.57 -78.80
N TYR A 528 -32.83 -22.51 -78.99
CA TYR A 528 -33.18 -21.42 -79.89
C TYR A 528 -33.35 -21.90 -81.34
N ILE A 529 -32.43 -22.72 -81.86
CA ILE A 529 -32.53 -23.30 -83.21
C ILE A 529 -33.81 -24.14 -83.36
N MET A 530 -34.14 -24.99 -82.38
CA MET A 530 -35.36 -25.80 -82.39
C MET A 530 -36.62 -24.95 -82.56
N LYS A 531 -36.67 -23.79 -81.89
CA LYS A 531 -37.76 -22.83 -82.09
C LYS A 531 -37.77 -22.25 -83.51
N GLU A 532 -36.61 -21.82 -84.04
CA GLU A 532 -36.54 -21.19 -85.36
C GLU A 532 -36.90 -22.15 -86.51
N ILE A 533 -36.75 -23.46 -86.33
CA ILE A 533 -37.22 -24.50 -87.29
C ILE A 533 -38.67 -24.97 -87.04
N ASP A 534 -39.44 -24.23 -86.24
CA ASP A 534 -40.85 -24.51 -85.90
C ASP A 534 -41.05 -25.87 -85.18
N MET A 535 -40.05 -26.30 -84.41
CA MET A 535 -40.10 -27.49 -83.56
C MET A 535 -39.71 -27.15 -82.11
N PRO A 536 -40.42 -26.24 -81.41
CA PRO A 536 -40.04 -25.85 -80.06
C PRO A 536 -40.05 -27.03 -79.09
N VAL A 537 -39.05 -27.07 -78.21
CA VAL A 537 -38.96 -28.06 -77.12
C VAL A 537 -40.11 -27.83 -76.14
N ALA A 538 -40.84 -28.88 -75.76
CA ALA A 538 -41.92 -28.74 -74.78
C ALA A 538 -41.36 -28.38 -73.39
N SER A 539 -42.06 -27.54 -72.63
CA SER A 539 -41.68 -27.15 -71.26
C SER A 539 -41.31 -28.34 -70.36
N SER A 540 -42.09 -29.42 -70.42
CA SER A 540 -41.85 -30.65 -69.64
C SER A 540 -40.57 -31.39 -70.02
N GLU A 541 -40.03 -31.15 -71.22
CA GLU A 541 -38.83 -31.83 -71.75
C GLU A 541 -37.60 -30.92 -71.74
N LEU A 542 -37.76 -29.62 -71.50
CA LEU A 542 -36.72 -28.60 -71.63
C LEU A 542 -35.45 -28.94 -70.84
N ARG A 543 -35.58 -29.29 -69.55
CA ARG A 543 -34.44 -29.65 -68.71
C ARG A 543 -33.70 -30.88 -69.25
N SER A 544 -34.43 -31.94 -69.61
CA SER A 544 -33.85 -33.15 -70.19
C SER A 544 -33.16 -32.90 -71.54
N PHE A 545 -33.70 -31.95 -72.32
CA PHE A 545 -33.10 -31.53 -73.58
C PHE A 545 -31.78 -30.77 -73.36
N LEU A 546 -31.75 -29.83 -72.41
CA LEU A 546 -30.53 -29.09 -72.04
C LEU A 546 -29.42 -30.03 -71.50
N GLU A 547 -29.80 -31.12 -70.83
CA GLU A 547 -28.89 -32.16 -70.34
C GLU A 547 -28.35 -33.08 -71.45
N THR A 548 -28.97 -33.08 -72.64
CA THR A 548 -28.62 -34.00 -73.71
C THR A 548 -27.22 -33.70 -74.26
N LYS A 549 -26.37 -34.73 -74.33
CA LYS A 549 -24.97 -34.60 -74.77
C LYS A 549 -24.85 -34.27 -76.27
N SER A 550 -25.61 -34.95 -77.11
CA SER A 550 -25.57 -34.81 -78.57
C SER A 550 -26.74 -33.99 -79.14
N PHE A 551 -26.52 -33.36 -80.29
CA PHE A 551 -27.55 -32.66 -81.07
C PHE A 551 -27.31 -32.95 -82.56
N PHE A 552 -28.35 -32.85 -83.40
CA PHE A 552 -28.24 -33.19 -84.82
C PHE A 552 -27.34 -32.21 -85.60
N ILE A 553 -27.11 -31.00 -85.06
CA ILE A 553 -26.06 -30.07 -85.50
C ILE A 553 -24.88 -30.16 -84.51
N PRO A 554 -23.64 -30.35 -84.98
CA PRO A 554 -22.46 -30.29 -84.12
C PRO A 554 -22.30 -28.92 -83.47
N ASP A 555 -21.88 -28.88 -82.19
CA ASP A 555 -21.83 -27.65 -81.40
C ASP A 555 -21.01 -26.52 -82.05
N TYR A 556 -19.90 -26.84 -82.73
CA TYR A 556 -19.05 -25.87 -83.41
C TYR A 556 -19.70 -25.21 -84.63
N LYS A 557 -20.86 -25.71 -85.10
CA LYS A 557 -21.61 -25.13 -86.22
C LYS A 557 -22.83 -24.33 -85.80
N LEU A 558 -23.22 -24.35 -84.52
CA LEU A 558 -24.50 -23.78 -84.09
C LEU A 558 -24.63 -22.29 -84.40
N GLU A 559 -23.52 -21.53 -84.34
CA GLU A 559 -23.51 -20.10 -84.65
C GLU A 559 -23.91 -19.79 -86.09
N GLU A 560 -23.61 -20.68 -87.05
CA GLU A 560 -24.01 -20.54 -88.46
C GLU A 560 -25.54 -20.56 -88.64
N TYR A 561 -26.28 -21.09 -87.66
CA TYR A 561 -27.74 -21.22 -87.67
C TYR A 561 -28.45 -20.19 -86.80
N ILE A 562 -27.72 -19.40 -86.01
CA ILE A 562 -28.27 -18.45 -85.03
C ILE A 562 -28.18 -17.00 -85.53
N PHE A 563 -27.46 -16.77 -86.64
CA PHE A 563 -27.35 -15.47 -87.29
C PHE A 563 -27.75 -15.51 -88.77
N ASP A 564 -28.94 -14.99 -89.08
CA ASP A 564 -29.15 -14.23 -90.31
C ASP A 564 -30.02 -13.00 -90.00
N SER A 565 -29.38 -11.88 -89.69
CA SER A 565 -30.08 -10.59 -89.63
C SER A 565 -29.15 -9.47 -90.09
N GLN A 566 -28.65 -9.58 -91.33
CA GLN A 566 -28.55 -8.44 -92.25
C GLN A 566 -28.80 -8.89 -93.69
N GLY A 567 -30.09 -9.02 -94.02
CA GLY A 567 -30.65 -8.78 -95.34
C GLY A 567 -30.09 -9.60 -96.50
N ASN A 568 -30.69 -10.76 -96.75
CA ASN A 568 -31.04 -11.16 -98.12
C ASN A 568 -32.23 -12.11 -98.10
N GLU A 569 -33.38 -11.61 -98.56
CA GLU A 569 -34.51 -12.44 -98.94
C GLU A 569 -34.09 -13.46 -100.01
N LYS A 570 -34.01 -14.75 -99.66
CA LYS A 570 -34.46 -15.83 -100.56
C LYS A 570 -35.07 -16.98 -99.76
N PRO A 571 -36.26 -17.47 -100.14
CA PRO A 571 -36.85 -18.63 -99.50
C PRO A 571 -36.06 -19.88 -99.91
N VAL A 572 -35.52 -20.63 -98.96
CA VAL A 572 -35.15 -22.03 -99.21
C VAL A 572 -36.46 -22.82 -99.24
N GLN A 573 -37.02 -22.96 -100.44
CA GLN A 573 -38.11 -23.90 -100.68
C GLN A 573 -37.58 -25.33 -100.48
N PHE A 574 -38.02 -26.00 -99.42
CA PHE A 574 -37.96 -27.46 -99.39
C PHE A 574 -39.08 -28.03 -100.27
N THR A 575 -38.80 -28.21 -101.56
CA THR A 575 -39.50 -29.22 -102.36
C THR A 575 -38.50 -30.14 -103.05
N LYS A 576 -38.41 -31.38 -102.58
CA LYS A 576 -38.41 -32.54 -103.48
C LYS A 576 -38.80 -33.82 -102.76
N LYS A 577 -39.89 -34.39 -103.29
CA LYS A 577 -40.33 -35.78 -103.15
C LYS A 577 -39.17 -36.77 -103.15
N ILE A 578 -39.26 -37.79 -102.31
CA ILE A 578 -38.76 -39.12 -102.67
C ILE A 578 -39.95 -40.07 -102.74
N THR A 579 -40.22 -40.46 -103.98
CA THR A 579 -41.09 -41.54 -104.44
C THR A 579 -40.59 -42.89 -103.93
N THR A 580 -41.51 -43.78 -103.60
CA THR A 580 -41.26 -45.21 -103.38
C THR A 580 -40.80 -45.93 -104.66
N SER A 581 -39.75 -46.75 -104.57
CA SER A 581 -39.60 -47.96 -105.39
C SER A 581 -38.58 -48.92 -104.76
N THR A 582 -39.09 -50.09 -104.36
CA THR A 582 -38.37 -51.34 -104.13
C THR A 582 -37.66 -51.81 -105.40
N GLU A 583 -36.41 -52.27 -105.30
CA GLU A 583 -35.96 -53.49 -105.99
C GLU A 583 -34.66 -54.03 -105.39
N LYS A 584 -34.63 -55.36 -105.30
CA LYS A 584 -33.59 -56.22 -104.73
C LYS A 584 -32.44 -56.46 -105.73
N VAL A 585 -31.35 -57.02 -105.19
CA VAL A 585 -30.62 -58.24 -105.64
C VAL A 585 -29.11 -58.02 -105.76
N GLU A 586 -28.39 -58.69 -104.85
CA GLU A 586 -27.15 -59.51 -104.99
C GLU A 586 -25.96 -58.95 -105.79
N ALA A 587 -24.69 -59.29 -105.55
CA ALA A 587 -23.94 -60.03 -104.54
C ALA A 587 -22.46 -59.80 -104.91
N THR A 588 -21.55 -59.72 -103.94
CA THR A 588 -20.27 -60.46 -103.97
C THR A 588 -19.48 -60.28 -102.66
N THR A 589 -19.34 -61.42 -101.99
CA THR A 589 -18.27 -61.93 -101.12
C THR A 589 -16.83 -61.60 -101.64
N ILE A 590 -15.69 -61.59 -100.92
CA ILE A 590 -15.07 -62.49 -99.92
C ILE A 590 -13.90 -61.75 -99.20
N ASP A 591 -13.73 -62.12 -97.93
CA ASP A 591 -12.55 -62.15 -97.03
C ASP A 591 -11.12 -61.78 -97.50
N THR A 592 -10.37 -61.19 -96.55
CA THR A 592 -9.25 -61.91 -95.88
C THR A 592 -9.08 -61.48 -94.40
N ALA A 593 -9.32 -62.45 -93.49
CA ALA A 593 -8.75 -62.71 -92.15
C ALA A 593 -8.93 -61.68 -91.00
N LYS A 594 -9.51 -62.02 -89.84
CA LYS A 594 -10.29 -63.18 -89.40
C LYS A 594 -11.19 -62.75 -88.24
#